data_AF-A0A257QLX7-F1
#
_entry.id   AF-A0A257QLX7-F1
#
_cell.length_a   1.000
_cell.length_b   1.000
_cell.length_c   1.000
_cell.angle_alpha   90.00
_cell.angle_beta   90.00
_cell.angle_gamma   90.00
#
_symmetry.space_group_name_H-M   'P 1'
#
loop_
_entity.id
_entity.type
_entity.pdbx_description
1 polymer ?
#
loop_
_entity_poly.entity_id
_entity_poly.type
_entity_poly.pdbx_seq_one_letter_code
_entity_poly.pdbx_strand_id
1 'polypeptide(L)'
;SDATIKKFGLGWSGEGRSQLANALSRQGITPEQLIEAGLMKSGDRGPVDMFFSRVMFPITDRRGTKISFGGRILGDGQPKYVNGPETPAFSKRRSLYGLNFAREAVRKGDPLIIVEGYMDVIALAQAGFGGAVAPLGTALTEEHLEDIWHLSPAPVICFDADNAGRRAAMRTVDLALSSLAPDRTLKFLRLPEKEDPDSLIRSQGAAAFKAQLAAALPLSAILFDMLAEGALTDTPEGRAALRARLVEISSKIPDKSLAGEYRAMLLDRFFAERPRTNSKMGSKKFGAPPKTSTLRVPRPAIDPAAADIERGKILTAILLNHPQLLPDVEEAFALVDLPPDCARLREAFSAYMASSPDLKLHQSNESLDLQGHLTHLTGDALHIAAARILAMSPLPAGAAPGATLAEAADLWWEMFGLMRSSRLKLRDQRDEQRQRYMAAPDDPETVQKFIKLNAALSRAERAEREPD
;
A
#
# COMPACT_ATOMS: atom_id res chain seq x y z
N SER A 1 4.38 -41.36 -2.73
CA SER A 1 5.38 -42.42 -2.46
C SER A 1 5.36 -42.79 -0.98
N ASP A 2 5.90 -43.95 -0.62
CA ASP A 2 5.99 -44.40 0.79
C ASP A 2 6.78 -43.42 1.66
N ALA A 3 7.83 -42.80 1.10
CA ALA A 3 8.60 -41.75 1.77
C ALA A 3 7.72 -40.55 2.15
N THR A 4 6.82 -40.11 1.28
CA THR A 4 5.87 -39.03 1.58
C THR A 4 4.85 -39.44 2.63
N ILE A 5 4.28 -40.65 2.49
CA ILE A 5 3.32 -41.20 3.46
C ILE A 5 3.94 -41.20 4.86
N LYS A 6 5.19 -41.68 4.98
CA LYS A 6 5.95 -41.68 6.22
C LYS A 6 6.27 -40.27 6.72
N LYS A 7 6.72 -39.37 5.84
CA LYS A 7 7.08 -37.98 6.20
C LYS A 7 5.89 -37.22 6.81
N PHE A 8 4.72 -37.30 6.18
CA PHE A 8 3.51 -36.62 6.63
C PHE A 8 2.69 -37.43 7.65
N GLY A 9 3.11 -38.66 7.95
CA GLY A 9 2.42 -39.56 8.87
C GLY A 9 1.00 -39.93 8.41
N LEU A 10 0.75 -40.00 7.11
CA LEU A 10 -0.57 -40.30 6.57
C LEU A 10 -1.04 -41.67 7.05
N GLY A 11 -2.33 -41.78 7.36
CA GLY A 11 -2.92 -42.99 7.94
C GLY A 11 -4.31 -43.32 7.40
N TRP A 12 -4.92 -44.35 7.98
CA TRP A 12 -6.29 -44.78 7.70
C TRP A 12 -7.04 -44.93 9.01
N SER A 13 -8.26 -44.40 9.09
CA SER A 13 -9.08 -44.46 10.32
C SER A 13 -9.76 -45.82 10.57
N GLY A 14 -9.67 -46.77 9.63
CA GLY A 14 -10.49 -47.98 9.66
C GLY A 14 -11.92 -47.74 9.17
N GLU A 15 -12.67 -48.82 8.97
CA GLU A 15 -14.06 -48.78 8.44
C GLU A 15 -15.14 -48.78 9.54
N GLY A 16 -14.80 -49.20 10.75
CA GLY A 16 -15.74 -49.36 11.86
C GLY A 16 -15.75 -48.16 12.81
N ARG A 17 -16.87 -47.98 13.51
CA ARG A 17 -16.98 -47.04 14.63
C ARG A 17 -16.49 -47.74 15.92
N SER A 18 -15.79 -46.99 16.77
CA SER A 18 -15.22 -47.44 18.07
C SER A 18 -13.95 -48.29 17.98
N GLN A 19 -13.30 -48.37 16.82
CA GLN A 19 -12.04 -49.10 16.67
C GLN A 19 -10.91 -48.40 17.45
N LEU A 20 -10.90 -47.06 17.43
CA LEU A 20 -9.88 -46.27 18.10
C LEU A 20 -9.95 -46.45 19.63
N ALA A 21 -11.15 -46.31 20.19
CA ALA A 21 -11.38 -46.50 21.62
C ALA A 21 -10.93 -47.88 22.10
N ASN A 22 -11.26 -48.94 21.36
CA ASN A 22 -10.87 -50.31 21.70
C ASN A 22 -9.36 -50.54 21.63
N ALA A 23 -8.66 -49.89 20.69
CA ALA A 23 -7.22 -50.01 20.55
C ALA A 23 -6.47 -49.28 21.67
N LEU A 24 -6.97 -48.11 22.08
CA LEU A 24 -6.31 -47.24 23.06
C LEU A 24 -6.71 -47.52 24.51
N SER A 25 -7.84 -48.19 24.76
CA SER A 25 -8.24 -48.61 26.09
C SER A 25 -7.21 -49.53 26.76
N ARG A 26 -6.53 -50.36 25.96
CA ARG A 26 -5.43 -51.23 26.42
C ARG A 26 -4.20 -50.45 26.92
N GLN A 27 -4.11 -49.17 26.56
CA GLN A 27 -3.06 -48.25 27.01
C GLN A 27 -3.53 -47.35 28.17
N GLY A 28 -4.71 -47.63 28.74
CA GLY A 28 -5.29 -46.84 29.83
C GLY A 28 -5.88 -45.50 29.41
N ILE A 29 -6.07 -45.26 28.11
CA ILE A 29 -6.67 -44.02 27.59
C ILE A 29 -8.20 -44.17 27.62
N THR A 30 -8.88 -43.23 28.28
CA THR A 30 -10.34 -43.28 28.46
C THR A 30 -11.09 -42.60 27.30
N PRO A 31 -12.37 -42.95 27.07
CA PRO A 31 -13.21 -42.26 26.07
C PRO A 31 -13.32 -40.74 26.29
N GLU A 32 -13.34 -40.29 27.54
CA GLU A 32 -13.43 -38.86 27.90
C GLU A 32 -12.18 -38.11 27.43
N GLN A 33 -11.00 -38.69 27.62
CA GLN A 33 -9.74 -38.12 27.10
C GLN A 33 -9.73 -38.06 25.57
N LEU A 34 -10.30 -39.07 24.90
CA LEU A 34 -10.42 -39.07 23.44
C LEU A 34 -11.40 -38.02 22.93
N ILE A 35 -12.48 -37.75 23.67
CA ILE A 35 -13.42 -36.66 23.37
C ILE A 35 -12.72 -35.30 23.56
N GLU A 36 -12.00 -35.11 24.66
CA GLU A 36 -11.24 -33.88 24.93
C GLU A 36 -10.17 -33.61 23.84
N ALA A 37 -9.51 -34.68 23.38
CA ALA A 37 -8.55 -34.62 22.27
C ALA A 37 -9.22 -34.45 20.89
N GLY A 38 -10.55 -34.44 20.79
CA GLY A 38 -11.29 -34.29 19.53
C GLY A 38 -11.24 -35.51 18.61
N LEU A 39 -10.86 -36.67 19.14
CA LEU A 39 -10.78 -37.95 18.40
C LEU A 39 -12.07 -38.76 18.50
N MET A 40 -12.92 -38.44 19.48
CA MET A 40 -14.26 -38.99 19.64
C MET A 40 -15.29 -37.89 19.85
N LYS A 41 -16.56 -38.23 19.69
CA LYS A 41 -17.72 -37.38 19.96
C LYS A 41 -18.65 -38.09 20.93
N SER A 42 -19.28 -37.32 21.82
CA SER A 42 -20.43 -37.81 22.58
C SER A 42 -21.59 -38.10 21.62
N GLY A 43 -22.20 -39.28 21.77
CA GLY A 43 -23.41 -39.65 21.04
C GLY A 43 -24.47 -40.19 22.00
N ASP A 44 -25.72 -40.23 21.55
CA ASP A 44 -26.87 -40.65 22.38
C ASP A 44 -26.76 -42.08 22.92
N ARG A 45 -26.02 -42.94 22.21
CA ARG A 45 -25.75 -44.33 22.59
C ARG A 45 -24.34 -44.54 23.15
N GLY A 46 -23.66 -43.46 23.52
CA GLY A 46 -22.28 -43.44 24.01
C GLY A 46 -21.27 -42.82 23.02
N PRO A 47 -20.00 -42.72 23.43
CA PRO A 47 -18.93 -42.13 22.62
C PRO A 47 -18.70 -42.87 21.29
N VAL A 48 -18.49 -42.11 20.22
CA VAL A 48 -18.20 -42.63 18.87
C VAL A 48 -16.97 -41.97 18.27
N ASP A 49 -16.24 -42.70 17.42
CA ASP A 49 -15.05 -42.18 16.73
C ASP A 49 -15.42 -40.97 15.83
N MET A 50 -14.61 -39.92 15.91
CA MET A 50 -14.78 -38.71 15.09
C MET A 50 -14.52 -39.00 13.59
N PHE A 51 -13.53 -39.86 13.32
CA PHE A 51 -13.10 -40.21 11.97
C PHE A 51 -13.35 -41.69 11.71
N PHE A 52 -13.99 -41.99 10.58
CA PHE A 52 -14.26 -43.34 10.10
C PHE A 52 -14.22 -43.35 8.58
N SER A 53 -13.72 -44.44 7.98
CA SER A 53 -13.52 -44.65 6.55
C SER A 53 -12.81 -43.49 5.83
N ARG A 54 -11.75 -42.95 6.46
CA ARG A 54 -11.02 -41.78 5.96
C ARG A 54 -9.51 -41.99 5.93
N VAL A 55 -8.89 -41.46 4.87
CA VAL A 55 -7.46 -41.16 4.83
C VAL A 55 -7.20 -40.03 5.81
N MET A 56 -6.25 -40.25 6.71
CA MET A 56 -5.96 -39.38 7.84
C MET A 56 -4.71 -38.54 7.57
N PHE A 57 -4.84 -37.25 7.86
CA PHE A 57 -3.80 -36.23 7.75
C PHE A 57 -3.49 -35.69 9.15
N PRO A 58 -2.43 -36.15 9.83
CA PRO A 58 -2.07 -35.61 11.13
C PRO A 58 -1.75 -34.12 11.04
N ILE A 59 -2.33 -33.32 11.92
CA ILE A 59 -2.06 -31.89 12.05
C ILE A 59 -1.11 -31.72 13.24
N THR A 60 -0.02 -30.99 13.03
CA THR A 60 1.00 -30.78 14.04
C THR A 60 1.10 -29.33 14.49
N ASP A 61 1.60 -29.13 15.70
CA ASP A 61 2.08 -27.81 16.13
C ASP A 61 3.39 -27.41 15.42
N ARG A 62 3.95 -26.26 15.81
CA ARG A 62 5.24 -25.76 15.28
C ARG A 62 6.44 -26.65 15.61
N ARG A 63 6.34 -27.52 16.61
CA ARG A 63 7.40 -28.47 17.05
C ARG A 63 7.25 -29.85 16.40
N GLY A 64 6.16 -30.09 15.67
CA GLY A 64 5.85 -31.38 15.06
C GLY A 64 5.04 -32.32 15.97
N THR A 65 4.57 -31.86 17.13
CA THR A 65 3.67 -32.63 18.00
C THR A 65 2.31 -32.73 17.33
N LYS A 66 1.73 -33.93 17.24
CA LYS A 66 0.38 -34.12 16.69
C LYS A 66 -0.64 -33.52 17.65
N ILE A 67 -1.44 -32.57 17.15
CA ILE A 67 -2.44 -31.84 17.95
C ILE A 67 -3.87 -32.08 17.46
N SER A 68 -4.05 -32.53 16.21
CA SER A 68 -5.36 -32.86 15.63
C SER A 68 -5.18 -33.69 14.37
N PHE A 69 -6.28 -33.98 13.67
CA PHE A 69 -6.30 -34.69 12.40
C PHE A 69 -7.27 -34.05 11.41
N GLY A 70 -6.91 -34.09 10.14
CA GLY A 70 -7.83 -33.99 9.01
C GLY A 70 -8.16 -35.39 8.48
N GLY A 71 -9.31 -35.54 7.84
CA GLY A 71 -9.77 -36.81 7.30
C GLY A 71 -10.50 -36.65 5.97
N ARG A 72 -10.09 -37.40 4.95
CA ARG A 72 -10.73 -37.43 3.62
C ARG A 72 -11.36 -38.79 3.36
N ILE A 73 -12.64 -38.85 2.98
CA ILE A 73 -13.27 -40.11 2.60
C ILE A 73 -12.68 -40.66 1.30
N LEU A 74 -12.71 -41.98 1.16
CA LEU A 74 -12.53 -42.67 -0.12
C LEU A 74 -13.91 -43.12 -0.61
N GLY A 75 -14.27 -42.76 -1.84
CA GLY A 75 -15.59 -43.05 -2.42
C GLY A 75 -16.66 -42.01 -2.10
N ASP A 76 -17.91 -42.45 -2.10
CA ASP A 76 -19.09 -41.58 -1.97
C ASP A 76 -19.40 -41.21 -0.52
N GLY A 77 -19.83 -39.97 -0.31
CA GLY A 77 -20.24 -39.46 1.00
C GLY A 77 -19.95 -37.97 1.16
N GLN A 78 -20.49 -37.37 2.22
CA GLN A 78 -20.22 -35.97 2.58
C GLN A 78 -20.03 -35.84 4.10
N PRO A 79 -19.20 -34.89 4.57
CA PRO A 79 -18.32 -34.03 3.76
C PRO A 79 -17.07 -34.77 3.26
N LYS A 80 -16.59 -34.41 2.05
CA LYS A 80 -15.36 -34.98 1.44
C LYS A 80 -14.14 -34.87 2.36
N TYR A 81 -13.97 -33.71 3.00
CA TYR A 81 -12.95 -33.46 4.01
C TYR A 81 -13.62 -33.10 5.34
N VAL A 82 -13.02 -33.55 6.44
CA VAL A 82 -13.41 -33.15 7.80
C VAL A 82 -12.16 -32.89 8.62
N ASN A 83 -12.19 -31.85 9.44
CA ASN A 83 -11.11 -31.53 10.37
C ASN A 83 -11.58 -31.81 11.78
N GLY A 84 -10.64 -32.14 12.67
CA GLY A 84 -10.91 -32.24 14.10
C GLY A 84 -11.57 -30.97 14.65
N PRO A 85 -12.36 -31.09 15.73
CA PRO A 85 -12.96 -29.94 16.42
C PRO A 85 -11.86 -29.08 17.07
N GLU A 86 -12.20 -27.87 17.51
CA GLU A 86 -11.33 -27.08 18.39
C GLU A 86 -11.09 -27.83 19.71
N THR A 87 -9.87 -27.82 20.23
CA THR A 87 -9.48 -28.43 21.51
C THR A 87 -8.48 -27.52 22.24
N PRO A 88 -8.16 -27.77 23.52
CA PRO A 88 -7.10 -27.04 24.20
C PRO A 88 -5.76 -27.07 23.44
N ALA A 89 -5.45 -28.20 22.79
CA ALA A 89 -4.22 -28.40 22.02
C ALA A 89 -4.30 -27.86 20.58
N PHE A 90 -5.49 -27.71 20.01
CA PHE A 90 -5.68 -27.40 18.59
C PHE A 90 -6.68 -26.28 18.34
N SER A 91 -6.25 -25.27 17.60
CA SER A 91 -7.17 -24.28 17.05
C SER A 91 -6.89 -24.00 15.58
N LYS A 92 -7.94 -24.05 14.75
CA LYS A 92 -7.85 -23.82 13.30
C LYS A 92 -7.36 -22.41 12.99
N ARG A 93 -7.73 -21.44 13.82
CA ARG A 93 -7.33 -20.02 13.71
C ARG A 93 -5.83 -19.80 13.85
N ARG A 94 -5.09 -20.68 14.52
CA ARG A 94 -3.63 -20.53 14.74
C ARG A 94 -2.78 -21.63 14.12
N SER A 95 -3.41 -22.62 13.51
CA SER A 95 -2.71 -23.81 13.00
C SER A 95 -2.74 -23.80 11.48
N LEU A 96 -1.58 -24.01 10.88
CA LEU A 96 -1.41 -24.22 9.44
C LEU A 96 -0.86 -25.63 9.22
N TYR A 97 -1.47 -26.38 8.30
CA TYR A 97 -0.93 -27.67 7.91
C TYR A 97 0.43 -27.50 7.23
N GLY A 98 1.37 -28.39 7.53
CA GLY A 98 2.71 -28.38 6.94
C GLY A 98 3.69 -27.35 7.55
N LEU A 99 3.25 -26.52 8.49
CA LEU A 99 4.06 -25.43 9.06
C LEU A 99 5.39 -25.92 9.68
N ASN A 100 5.37 -27.08 10.35
CA ASN A 100 6.56 -27.72 10.91
C ASN A 100 7.62 -28.03 9.84
N PHE A 101 7.20 -28.49 8.66
CA PHE A 101 8.10 -28.78 7.53
C PHE A 101 8.53 -27.50 6.82
N ALA A 102 7.59 -26.57 6.63
CA ALA A 102 7.84 -25.31 5.93
C ALA A 102 8.92 -24.47 6.63
N ARG A 103 8.93 -24.44 7.97
CA ARG A 103 9.98 -23.77 8.76
C ARG A 103 11.39 -24.22 8.38
N GLU A 104 11.60 -25.53 8.31
CA GLU A 104 12.93 -26.06 7.98
C GLU A 104 13.29 -25.78 6.51
N ALA A 105 12.32 -25.93 5.61
CA ALA A 105 12.50 -25.69 4.19
C ALA A 105 12.83 -24.23 3.89
N VAL A 106 12.08 -23.29 4.45
CA VAL A 106 12.29 -21.84 4.27
C VAL A 106 13.65 -21.42 4.80
N ARG A 107 14.10 -21.97 5.93
CA ARG A 107 15.46 -21.73 6.45
C ARG A 107 16.56 -22.21 5.49
N LYS A 108 16.27 -23.21 4.65
CA LYS A 108 17.19 -23.72 3.61
C LYS A 108 17.08 -22.96 2.28
N GLY A 109 16.20 -21.96 2.20
CA GLY A 109 16.02 -21.10 1.02
C GLY A 109 14.80 -21.42 0.18
N ASP A 110 13.94 -22.37 0.59
CA ASP A 110 12.67 -22.60 -0.11
C ASP A 110 11.74 -21.39 0.05
N PRO A 111 10.96 -21.05 -0.98
CA PRO A 111 9.89 -20.06 -0.84
C PRO A 111 8.78 -20.61 0.06
N LEU A 112 8.19 -19.73 0.88
CA LEU A 112 6.97 -20.03 1.64
C LEU A 112 5.76 -19.86 0.73
N ILE A 113 4.98 -20.94 0.55
CA ILE A 113 3.83 -21.00 -0.36
C ILE A 113 2.58 -21.34 0.45
N ILE A 114 1.53 -20.55 0.31
CA ILE A 114 0.24 -20.80 0.94
C ILE A 114 -0.72 -21.33 -0.12
N VAL A 115 -1.24 -22.53 0.12
CA VAL A 115 -2.21 -23.23 -0.75
C VAL A 115 -3.50 -23.53 0.01
N GLU A 116 -4.52 -24.06 -0.66
CA GLU A 116 -5.85 -24.24 -0.07
C GLU A 116 -5.95 -25.46 0.85
N GLY A 117 -5.32 -26.59 0.49
CA GLY A 117 -5.56 -27.85 1.17
C GLY A 117 -4.34 -28.72 1.45
N TYR A 118 -4.58 -29.81 2.19
CA TYR A 118 -3.59 -30.82 2.55
C TYR A 118 -2.89 -31.43 1.33
N MET A 119 -3.69 -31.73 0.31
CA MET A 119 -3.23 -32.42 -0.89
C MET A 119 -2.24 -31.55 -1.65
N ASP A 120 -2.49 -30.25 -1.74
CA ASP A 120 -1.62 -29.29 -2.41
C ASP A 120 -0.27 -29.18 -1.69
N VAL A 121 -0.30 -29.10 -0.35
CA VAL A 121 0.92 -29.10 0.47
C VAL A 121 1.75 -30.37 0.25
N ILE A 122 1.09 -31.53 0.23
CA ILE A 122 1.76 -32.82 0.04
C ILE A 122 2.30 -32.96 -1.39
N ALA A 123 1.54 -32.53 -2.40
CA ALA A 123 1.94 -32.56 -3.80
C ALA A 123 3.14 -31.63 -4.05
N LEU A 124 3.10 -30.41 -3.52
CA LEU A 124 4.23 -29.47 -3.57
C LEU A 124 5.47 -30.04 -2.87
N ALA A 125 5.30 -30.62 -1.69
CA ALA A 125 6.42 -31.24 -0.99
C ALA A 125 7.00 -32.45 -1.74
N GLN A 126 6.17 -33.22 -2.46
CA GLN A 126 6.64 -34.29 -3.35
C GLN A 126 7.42 -33.76 -4.54
N ALA A 127 7.04 -32.60 -5.06
CA ALA A 127 7.70 -31.91 -6.16
C ALA A 127 8.97 -31.14 -5.74
N GLY A 128 9.33 -31.16 -4.46
CA GLY A 128 10.53 -30.52 -3.93
C GLY A 128 10.30 -29.11 -3.38
N PHE A 129 9.06 -28.65 -3.25
CA PHE A 129 8.71 -27.38 -2.62
C PHE A 129 8.31 -27.64 -1.16
N GLY A 130 9.30 -27.66 -0.25
CA GLY A 130 9.08 -28.00 1.15
C GLY A 130 8.41 -26.90 1.98
N GLY A 131 8.43 -25.67 1.47
CA GLY A 131 7.88 -24.47 2.10
C GLY A 131 6.36 -24.30 1.98
N ALA A 132 5.60 -25.33 1.63
CA ALA A 132 4.15 -25.22 1.44
C ALA A 132 3.37 -25.36 2.76
N VAL A 133 2.34 -24.52 2.94
CA VAL A 133 1.40 -24.56 4.07
C VAL A 133 -0.04 -24.33 3.63
N ALA A 134 -1.02 -24.79 4.42
CA ALA A 134 -2.44 -24.56 4.13
C ALA A 134 -3.28 -24.29 5.39
N PRO A 135 -4.30 -23.41 5.33
CA PRO A 135 -5.28 -23.26 6.39
C PRO A 135 -6.20 -24.49 6.48
N LEU A 136 -6.79 -24.68 7.66
CA LEU A 136 -7.49 -25.93 8.00
C LEU A 136 -8.99 -25.81 7.76
N GLY A 137 -9.38 -25.67 6.50
CA GLY A 137 -10.80 -25.56 6.08
C GLY A 137 -11.46 -24.25 6.52
N THR A 138 -10.66 -23.19 6.67
CA THR A 138 -11.09 -21.84 7.03
C THR A 138 -10.39 -20.84 6.10
N ALA A 139 -10.91 -19.61 6.03
CA ALA A 139 -10.10 -18.51 5.51
C ALA A 139 -8.84 -18.31 6.39
N LEU A 140 -7.80 -17.71 5.81
CA LEU A 140 -6.64 -17.25 6.57
C LEU A 140 -7.09 -16.23 7.63
N THR A 141 -6.41 -16.21 8.77
CA THR A 141 -6.64 -15.25 9.86
C THR A 141 -5.41 -14.38 10.09
N GLU A 142 -5.57 -13.32 10.88
CA GLU A 142 -4.46 -12.42 11.22
C GLU A 142 -3.30 -13.18 11.87
N GLU A 143 -3.59 -14.12 12.76
CA GLU A 143 -2.57 -14.96 13.41
C GLU A 143 -1.83 -15.85 12.42
N HIS A 144 -2.52 -16.34 11.38
CA HIS A 144 -1.84 -17.07 10.30
C HIS A 144 -0.89 -16.16 9.53
N LEU A 145 -1.32 -14.94 9.19
CA LEU A 145 -0.50 -13.96 8.47
C LEU A 145 0.73 -13.54 9.27
N GLU A 146 0.56 -13.30 10.56
CA GLU A 146 1.69 -13.03 11.45
C GLU A 146 2.68 -14.20 11.45
N ASP A 147 2.20 -15.43 11.66
CA ASP A 147 3.06 -16.62 11.67
C ASP A 147 3.85 -16.80 10.38
N ILE A 148 3.23 -16.61 9.21
CA ILE A 148 3.93 -16.75 7.93
C ILE A 148 4.91 -15.60 7.69
N TRP A 149 4.61 -14.38 8.11
CA TRP A 149 5.53 -13.24 7.97
C TRP A 149 6.76 -13.36 8.87
N HIS A 150 6.64 -14.02 10.02
CA HIS A 150 7.81 -14.38 10.84
C HIS A 150 8.75 -15.37 10.14
N LEU A 151 8.25 -16.15 9.17
CA LEU A 151 9.04 -17.13 8.42
C LEU A 151 9.58 -16.56 7.11
N SER A 152 8.79 -15.75 6.41
CA SER A 152 9.16 -15.13 5.15
C SER A 152 8.53 -13.74 5.04
N PRO A 153 9.29 -12.68 4.73
CA PRO A 153 8.74 -11.32 4.58
C PRO A 153 7.83 -11.18 3.36
N ALA A 154 7.90 -12.09 2.39
CA ALA A 154 7.12 -12.01 1.15
C ALA A 154 6.65 -13.41 0.70
N PRO A 155 5.77 -14.07 1.46
CA PRO A 155 5.27 -15.38 1.10
C PRO A 155 4.32 -15.31 -0.10
N VAL A 156 4.16 -16.44 -0.78
CA VAL A 156 3.40 -16.53 -2.04
C VAL A 156 2.07 -17.23 -1.79
N ILE A 157 0.97 -16.54 -2.07
CA ILE A 157 -0.38 -17.10 -2.10
C ILE A 157 -0.59 -17.80 -3.45
N CYS A 158 -0.97 -19.07 -3.43
CA CYS A 158 -1.25 -19.90 -4.59
C CYS A 158 -2.60 -20.60 -4.38
N PHE A 159 -3.68 -19.94 -4.77
CA PHE A 159 -5.04 -20.48 -4.71
C PHE A 159 -5.51 -20.94 -6.08
N ASP A 160 -6.57 -21.74 -6.09
CA ASP A 160 -7.08 -22.36 -7.31
C ASP A 160 -7.63 -21.29 -8.27
N ALA A 161 -7.51 -21.56 -9.58
CA ALA A 161 -7.96 -20.64 -10.63
C ALA A 161 -9.49 -20.70 -10.84
N ASP A 162 -10.27 -20.74 -9.76
CA ASP A 162 -11.73 -20.76 -9.77
C ASP A 162 -12.34 -19.57 -9.00
N ASN A 163 -13.68 -19.50 -8.98
CA ASN A 163 -14.39 -18.42 -8.28
C ASN A 163 -14.26 -18.49 -6.75
N ALA A 164 -13.98 -19.66 -6.18
CA ALA A 164 -13.75 -19.82 -4.74
C ALA A 164 -12.36 -19.32 -4.34
N GLY A 165 -11.32 -19.73 -5.09
CA GLY A 165 -9.94 -19.29 -4.94
C GLY A 165 -9.79 -17.78 -5.13
N ARG A 166 -10.47 -17.19 -6.13
CA ARG A 166 -10.50 -15.71 -6.31
C ARG A 166 -11.10 -14.97 -5.11
N ARG A 167 -12.21 -15.48 -4.56
CA ARG A 167 -12.82 -14.90 -3.34
C ARG A 167 -11.93 -15.10 -2.11
N ALA A 168 -11.22 -16.22 -2.02
CA ALA A 168 -10.26 -16.47 -0.95
C ALA A 168 -9.07 -15.51 -1.05
N ALA A 169 -8.56 -15.26 -2.26
CA ALA A 169 -7.50 -14.30 -2.51
C ALA A 169 -7.91 -12.89 -2.08
N MET A 170 -9.12 -12.44 -2.45
CA MET A 170 -9.63 -11.13 -2.03
C MET A 170 -9.74 -10.97 -0.52
N ARG A 171 -10.28 -11.96 0.18
CA ARG A 171 -10.33 -11.93 1.65
C ARG A 171 -8.93 -11.87 2.27
N THR A 172 -7.97 -12.60 1.68
CA THR A 172 -6.58 -12.60 2.13
C THR A 172 -5.92 -11.25 1.90
N VAL A 173 -6.20 -10.59 0.77
CA VAL A 173 -5.73 -9.23 0.48
C VAL A 173 -6.29 -8.24 1.50
N ASP A 174 -7.60 -8.23 1.72
CA ASP A 174 -8.25 -7.33 2.68
C ASP A 174 -7.69 -7.49 4.09
N LEU A 175 -7.46 -8.74 4.51
CA LEU A 175 -6.84 -9.07 5.78
C LEU A 175 -5.39 -8.57 5.86
N ALA A 176 -4.60 -8.84 4.82
CA ALA A 176 -3.18 -8.51 4.81
C ALA A 176 -2.92 -7.00 4.82
N LEU A 177 -3.74 -6.21 4.12
CA LEU A 177 -3.60 -4.76 4.03
C LEU A 177 -3.57 -4.09 5.41
N SER A 178 -4.42 -4.55 6.33
CA SER A 178 -4.51 -4.03 7.71
C SER A 178 -3.27 -4.29 8.56
N SER A 179 -2.38 -5.17 8.11
CA SER A 179 -1.17 -5.56 8.84
C SER A 179 0.12 -5.37 8.04
N LEU A 180 0.03 -4.80 6.83
CA LEU A 180 1.19 -4.48 5.99
C LEU A 180 2.11 -3.48 6.69
N ALA A 181 3.41 -3.66 6.47
CA ALA A 181 4.46 -2.77 6.93
C ALA A 181 5.63 -2.80 5.92
N PRO A 182 6.57 -1.84 5.95
CA PRO A 182 7.64 -1.75 4.96
C PRO A 182 8.51 -3.00 4.81
N ASP A 183 8.58 -3.84 5.84
CA ASP A 183 9.38 -5.07 5.91
C ASP A 183 8.61 -6.35 5.53
N ARG A 184 7.31 -6.26 5.23
CA ARG A 184 6.46 -7.42 4.91
C ARG A 184 5.41 -7.15 3.85
N THR A 185 5.17 -8.14 3.00
CA THR A 185 4.21 -8.08 1.90
C THR A 185 3.68 -9.46 1.54
N LEU A 186 2.85 -9.57 0.51
CA LEU A 186 2.42 -10.83 -0.09
C LEU A 186 2.73 -10.82 -1.60
N LYS A 187 2.94 -12.00 -2.15
CA LYS A 187 2.93 -12.25 -3.59
C LYS A 187 1.79 -13.20 -3.94
N PHE A 188 1.32 -13.16 -5.17
CA PHE A 188 0.29 -14.07 -5.65
C PHE A 188 0.76 -14.80 -6.90
N LEU A 189 0.64 -16.11 -6.86
CA LEU A 189 0.81 -16.97 -8.01
C LEU A 189 -0.55 -17.18 -8.65
N ARG A 190 -0.70 -16.76 -9.91
CA ARG A 190 -1.89 -17.08 -10.71
C ARG A 190 -1.63 -18.37 -11.47
N LEU A 191 -2.42 -19.39 -11.18
CA LEU A 191 -2.42 -20.63 -11.94
C LEU A 191 -3.25 -20.48 -13.23
N PRO A 192 -2.97 -21.26 -14.28
CA PRO A 192 -3.85 -21.34 -15.45
C PRO A 192 -5.27 -21.77 -15.07
N GLU A 193 -6.27 -21.40 -15.88
CA GLU A 193 -7.66 -21.77 -15.61
C GLU A 193 -7.82 -23.29 -15.42
N LYS A 194 -8.57 -23.67 -14.38
CA LYS A 194 -8.86 -25.08 -14.01
C LYS A 194 -7.65 -25.91 -13.57
N GLU A 195 -6.49 -25.29 -13.34
CA GLU A 195 -5.35 -25.94 -12.70
C GLU A 195 -5.30 -25.61 -11.21
N ASP A 196 -4.86 -26.60 -10.44
CA ASP A 196 -4.43 -26.51 -9.03
C ASP A 196 -2.91 -26.83 -8.97
N PRO A 197 -2.22 -26.60 -7.84
CA PRO A 197 -0.78 -26.87 -7.76
C PRO A 197 -0.41 -28.32 -8.11
N ASP A 198 -1.25 -29.29 -7.72
CA ASP A 198 -1.02 -30.71 -7.93
C ASP A 198 -1.15 -31.10 -9.42
N SER A 199 -2.24 -30.70 -10.08
CA SER A 199 -2.50 -30.92 -11.50
C SER A 199 -1.48 -30.22 -12.40
N LEU A 200 -1.04 -29.00 -12.06
CA LEU A 200 0.00 -28.29 -12.80
C LEU A 200 1.34 -29.03 -12.72
N ILE A 201 1.72 -29.50 -11.53
CA ILE A 201 2.94 -30.29 -11.34
C ILE A 201 2.84 -31.62 -12.07
N ARG A 202 1.69 -32.30 -12.00
CA ARG A 202 1.48 -33.58 -12.69
C ARG A 202 1.54 -33.45 -14.22
N SER A 203 1.03 -32.34 -14.76
CA SER A 203 0.96 -32.12 -16.21
C SER A 203 2.26 -31.56 -16.80
N GLN A 204 2.90 -30.60 -16.12
CA GLN A 204 4.04 -29.84 -16.66
C GLN A 204 5.34 -29.99 -15.85
N GLY A 205 5.30 -30.66 -14.70
CA GLY A 205 6.46 -30.94 -13.87
C GLY A 205 6.87 -29.79 -12.93
N ALA A 206 7.76 -30.12 -11.99
CA ALA A 206 8.23 -29.19 -10.96
C ALA A 206 8.97 -27.96 -11.54
N ALA A 207 9.66 -28.11 -12.68
CA ALA A 207 10.36 -27.01 -13.32
C ALA A 207 9.39 -25.92 -13.83
N ALA A 208 8.23 -26.32 -14.38
CA ALA A 208 7.20 -25.39 -14.81
C ALA A 208 6.59 -24.66 -13.62
N PHE A 209 6.29 -25.37 -12.53
CA PHE A 209 5.81 -24.74 -11.30
C PHE A 209 6.82 -23.73 -10.73
N LYS A 210 8.12 -24.06 -10.75
CA LYS A 210 9.19 -23.15 -10.32
C LYS A 210 9.25 -21.88 -11.16
N ALA A 211 9.09 -22.00 -12.49
CA ALA A 211 9.06 -20.86 -13.39
C ALA A 211 7.85 -19.95 -13.11
N GLN A 212 6.67 -20.55 -12.91
CA GLN A 212 5.46 -19.82 -12.53
C GLN A 212 5.64 -19.10 -11.18
N LEU A 213 6.22 -19.78 -10.19
CA LEU A 213 6.50 -19.20 -8.89
C LEU A 213 7.47 -18.00 -8.95
N ALA A 214 8.45 -18.04 -9.85
CA ALA A 214 9.34 -16.90 -10.10
C ALA A 214 8.62 -15.72 -10.75
N ALA A 215 7.54 -15.97 -11.48
CA ALA A 215 6.66 -14.97 -12.08
C ALA A 215 5.51 -14.53 -11.16
N ALA A 216 5.51 -14.93 -9.88
CA ALA A 216 4.50 -14.54 -8.93
C ALA A 216 4.41 -13.00 -8.82
N LEU A 217 3.18 -12.50 -8.91
CA LEU A 217 2.88 -11.08 -8.98
C LEU A 217 2.95 -10.44 -7.60
N PRO A 218 3.48 -9.20 -7.48
CA PRO A 218 3.42 -8.47 -6.23
C PRO A 218 1.97 -8.12 -5.87
N LEU A 219 1.69 -7.95 -4.57
CA LEU A 219 0.37 -7.58 -4.07
C LEU A 219 -0.23 -6.35 -4.77
N SER A 220 0.58 -5.32 -5.02
CA SER A 220 0.10 -4.08 -5.67
C SER A 220 -0.44 -4.32 -7.10
N ALA A 221 0.21 -5.17 -7.89
CA ALA A 221 -0.22 -5.49 -9.25
C ALA A 221 -1.57 -6.24 -9.24
N ILE A 222 -1.71 -7.20 -8.33
CA ILE A 222 -2.90 -8.02 -8.17
C ILE A 222 -4.08 -7.22 -7.61
N LEU A 223 -3.82 -6.37 -6.62
CA LEU A 223 -4.82 -5.54 -5.96
C LEU A 223 -5.56 -4.66 -6.97
N PHE A 224 -4.83 -4.06 -7.90
CA PHE A 224 -5.44 -3.28 -8.97
C PHE A 224 -6.36 -4.14 -9.84
N ASP A 225 -5.85 -5.26 -10.37
CA ASP A 225 -6.61 -6.15 -11.26
C ASP A 225 -7.92 -6.59 -10.61
N MET A 226 -7.85 -7.01 -9.34
CA MET A 226 -9.01 -7.51 -8.61
C MET A 226 -10.09 -6.44 -8.38
N LEU A 227 -9.71 -5.18 -8.21
CA LEU A 227 -10.65 -4.08 -7.99
C LEU A 227 -11.23 -3.52 -9.29
N ALA A 228 -10.43 -3.55 -10.36
CA ALA A 228 -10.86 -3.17 -11.70
C ALA A 228 -11.77 -4.25 -12.32
N GLU A 229 -11.59 -5.51 -11.94
CA GLU A 229 -12.42 -6.62 -12.41
C GLU A 229 -13.91 -6.39 -12.07
N GLY A 230 -14.75 -6.32 -13.11
CA GLY A 230 -16.18 -6.09 -12.97
C GLY A 230 -16.58 -4.63 -12.67
N ALA A 231 -15.63 -3.69 -12.64
CA ALA A 231 -15.94 -2.26 -12.51
C ALA A 231 -16.43 -1.68 -13.85
N LEU A 232 -17.49 -0.87 -13.82
CA LEU A 232 -18.00 -0.14 -14.99
C LEU A 232 -17.10 1.07 -15.28
N THR A 233 -15.98 0.87 -15.97
CA THR A 233 -14.99 1.93 -16.22
C THR A 233 -15.28 2.76 -17.49
N ASP A 234 -16.38 2.48 -18.17
CA ASP A 234 -16.85 3.16 -19.38
C ASP A 234 -17.62 4.46 -19.10
N THR A 235 -18.11 4.62 -17.87
CA THR A 235 -18.83 5.81 -17.40
C THR A 235 -17.95 6.68 -16.49
N PRO A 236 -18.12 8.02 -16.49
CA PRO A 236 -17.47 8.89 -15.51
C PRO A 236 -17.74 8.47 -14.06
N GLU A 237 -18.98 8.07 -13.75
CA GLU A 237 -19.43 7.62 -12.43
C GLU A 237 -18.72 6.34 -12.00
N GLY A 238 -18.67 5.32 -12.86
CA GLY A 238 -18.03 4.07 -12.52
C GLY A 238 -16.50 4.17 -12.47
N ARG A 239 -15.88 5.06 -13.27
CA ARG A 239 -14.46 5.44 -13.09
C ARG A 239 -14.22 6.15 -11.76
N ALA A 240 -15.09 7.07 -11.36
CA ALA A 240 -14.99 7.75 -10.07
C ALA A 240 -15.14 6.75 -8.91
N ALA A 241 -16.06 5.79 -9.04
CA ALA A 241 -16.25 4.71 -8.08
C ALA A 241 -15.01 3.81 -7.95
N LEU A 242 -14.39 3.40 -9.06
CA LEU A 242 -13.15 2.62 -9.03
C LEU A 242 -12.02 3.42 -8.35
N ARG A 243 -11.84 4.69 -8.72
CA ARG A 243 -10.83 5.56 -8.09
C ARG A 243 -11.05 5.66 -6.57
N ALA A 244 -12.30 5.86 -6.13
CA ALA A 244 -12.64 5.93 -4.72
C ALA A 244 -12.28 4.63 -3.98
N ARG A 245 -12.56 3.46 -4.58
CA ARG A 245 -12.19 2.14 -4.01
C ARG A 245 -10.67 1.95 -3.91
N LEU A 246 -9.91 2.34 -4.94
CA LEU A 246 -8.44 2.26 -4.92
C LEU A 246 -7.84 3.13 -3.80
N VAL A 247 -8.41 4.31 -3.61
CA VAL A 247 -8.05 5.22 -2.50
C VAL A 247 -8.40 4.60 -1.15
N GLU A 248 -9.62 4.12 -0.98
CA GLU A 248 -10.11 3.52 0.25
C GLU A 248 -9.27 2.32 0.66
N ILE A 249 -9.01 1.39 -0.26
CA ILE A 249 -8.26 0.18 0.06
C ILE A 249 -6.81 0.46 0.45
N SER A 250 -6.16 1.44 -0.21
CA SER A 250 -4.79 1.85 0.15
C SER A 250 -4.72 2.47 1.55
N SER A 251 -5.82 3.11 2.00
CA SER A 251 -5.89 3.73 3.33
C SER A 251 -6.01 2.73 4.49
N LYS A 252 -6.33 1.46 4.20
CA LYS A 252 -6.34 0.37 5.19
C LYS A 252 -4.93 0.04 5.71
N ILE A 253 -3.89 0.40 4.96
CA ILE A 253 -2.50 0.17 5.36
C ILE A 253 -2.15 1.10 6.54
N PRO A 254 -1.72 0.57 7.70
CA PRO A 254 -1.44 1.38 8.88
C PRO A 254 -0.30 2.38 8.67
N ASP A 255 0.79 1.93 8.05
CA ASP A 255 1.95 2.78 7.76
C ASP A 255 1.62 3.82 6.69
N LYS A 256 1.69 5.11 7.04
CA LYS A 256 1.27 6.20 6.15
C LYS A 256 2.16 6.39 4.94
N SER A 257 3.45 6.09 5.06
CA SER A 257 4.37 6.18 3.93
C SER A 257 4.07 5.07 2.92
N LEU A 258 3.93 3.84 3.40
CA LEU A 258 3.59 2.68 2.58
C LEU A 258 2.20 2.81 1.95
N ALA A 259 1.21 3.29 2.71
CA ALA A 259 -0.11 3.60 2.19
C ALA A 259 -0.05 4.61 1.03
N GLY A 260 0.80 5.64 1.16
CA GLY A 260 1.07 6.61 0.10
C GLY A 260 1.65 5.98 -1.16
N GLU A 261 2.64 5.11 -1.02
CA GLU A 261 3.26 4.39 -2.15
C GLU A 261 2.28 3.44 -2.86
N TYR A 262 1.49 2.68 -2.10
CA TYR A 262 0.45 1.83 -2.68
C TYR A 262 -0.60 2.67 -3.42
N ARG A 263 -1.05 3.77 -2.82
CA ARG A 263 -2.00 4.69 -3.45
C ARG A 263 -1.45 5.24 -4.77
N ALA A 264 -0.21 5.73 -4.77
CA ALA A 264 0.43 6.26 -5.97
C ALA A 264 0.47 5.20 -7.07
N MET A 265 1.00 4.01 -6.77
CA MET A 265 1.10 2.92 -7.76
C MET A 265 -0.26 2.49 -8.33
N LEU A 266 -1.30 2.41 -7.50
CA LEU A 266 -2.66 2.08 -7.95
C LEU A 266 -3.26 3.18 -8.83
N LEU A 267 -3.06 4.45 -8.48
CA LEU A 267 -3.58 5.58 -9.25
C LEU A 267 -2.83 5.78 -10.57
N ASP A 268 -1.51 5.61 -10.58
CA ASP A 268 -0.70 5.66 -11.80
C ASP A 268 -1.22 4.65 -12.82
N ARG A 269 -1.48 3.42 -12.37
CA ARG A 269 -2.07 2.39 -13.21
C ARG A 269 -3.48 2.73 -13.68
N PHE A 270 -4.33 3.26 -12.79
CA PHE A 270 -5.69 3.71 -13.14
C PHE A 270 -5.70 4.78 -14.24
N PHE A 271 -4.73 5.71 -14.21
CA PHE A 271 -4.60 6.76 -15.22
C PHE A 271 -3.97 6.24 -16.51
N ALA A 272 -3.03 5.30 -16.43
CA ALA A 272 -2.43 4.64 -17.59
C ALA A 272 -3.45 3.82 -18.40
N GLU A 273 -4.42 3.16 -17.75
CA GLU A 273 -5.49 2.40 -18.40
C GLU A 273 -6.61 3.28 -19.00
N ARG A 274 -6.46 4.61 -18.98
CA ARG A 274 -7.37 5.49 -19.69
C ARG A 274 -7.32 5.15 -21.19
N PRO A 275 -8.46 4.88 -21.83
CA PRO A 275 -8.49 4.71 -23.28
C PRO A 275 -7.87 5.96 -23.88
N ARG A 276 -6.70 5.82 -24.51
CA ARG A 276 -6.26 6.81 -25.49
C ARG A 276 -7.37 6.84 -26.52
N THR A 277 -8.19 7.88 -26.48
CA THR A 277 -9.13 8.12 -27.55
C THR A 277 -8.31 8.14 -28.83
N ASN A 278 -8.47 7.10 -29.64
CA ASN A 278 -7.80 6.97 -30.93
C ASN A 278 -8.32 8.12 -31.81
N SER A 279 -7.71 9.30 -31.70
CA SER A 279 -7.75 10.32 -32.74
C SER A 279 -6.78 9.95 -33.88
N LYS A 280 -6.81 8.67 -34.29
CA LYS A 280 -6.31 8.24 -35.60
C LYS A 280 -7.46 8.35 -36.59
N MET A 281 -7.82 9.58 -36.97
CA MET A 281 -8.60 9.81 -38.19
C MET A 281 -7.63 10.27 -39.28
N GLY A 282 -7.47 9.43 -40.30
CA GLY A 282 -6.47 9.57 -41.35
C GLY A 282 -6.53 10.89 -42.10
N SER A 283 -5.35 11.41 -42.41
CA SER A 283 -5.11 12.48 -43.36
C SER A 283 -5.46 12.02 -44.78
N LYS A 284 -6.72 12.18 -45.20
CA LYS A 284 -7.08 12.21 -46.63
C LYS A 284 -7.49 13.63 -47.03
N LYS A 285 -6.58 14.28 -47.77
CA LYS A 285 -6.78 15.51 -48.53
C LYS A 285 -8.07 15.41 -49.34
N PHE A 286 -9.01 16.33 -49.18
CA PHE A 286 -9.82 16.90 -50.27
C PHE A 286 -10.32 18.30 -49.86
N GLY A 287 -10.30 19.22 -50.83
CA GLY A 287 -10.28 20.67 -50.64
C GLY A 287 -11.56 21.31 -50.10
N ALA A 288 -11.37 22.47 -49.50
CA ALA A 288 -12.42 23.33 -48.94
C ALA A 288 -13.15 24.16 -50.02
N PRO A 289 -14.36 24.62 -49.70
CA PRO A 289 -14.61 26.06 -49.77
C PRO A 289 -15.25 26.63 -48.48
N PRO A 290 -15.28 27.96 -48.31
CA PRO A 290 -14.90 28.58 -47.04
C PRO A 290 -16.03 29.32 -46.29
N LYS A 291 -15.67 29.72 -45.05
CA LYS A 291 -16.25 30.76 -44.16
C LYS A 291 -17.48 30.38 -43.30
N THR A 292 -17.19 30.04 -42.05
CA THR A 292 -17.42 30.93 -40.88
C THR A 292 -16.35 30.63 -39.83
N SER A 293 -15.42 31.56 -39.61
CA SER A 293 -14.34 31.39 -38.64
C SER A 293 -14.84 31.70 -37.23
N THR A 294 -15.16 30.67 -36.46
CA THR A 294 -14.98 30.75 -35.01
C THR A 294 -13.48 30.66 -34.76
N LEU A 295 -12.87 31.81 -34.43
CA LEU A 295 -11.45 31.95 -34.15
C LEU A 295 -11.05 31.00 -33.01
N ARG A 296 -10.43 29.88 -33.37
CA ARG A 296 -9.79 28.97 -32.41
C ARG A 296 -8.44 29.59 -32.07
N VAL A 297 -8.37 30.29 -30.93
CA VAL A 297 -7.12 30.82 -30.38
C VAL A 297 -6.20 29.63 -30.06
N PRO A 298 -4.95 29.59 -30.58
CA PRO A 298 -3.98 28.59 -30.18
C PRO A 298 -3.74 28.70 -28.67
N ARG A 299 -3.76 27.58 -27.93
CA ARG A 299 -3.21 27.60 -26.55
C ARG A 299 -1.73 27.97 -26.68
N PRO A 300 -1.27 29.08 -26.08
CA PRO A 300 0.14 29.42 -26.09
C PRO A 300 0.92 28.32 -25.37
N ALA A 301 2.10 27.98 -25.90
CA ALA A 301 3.06 27.20 -25.13
C ALA A 301 3.31 27.94 -23.80
N ILE A 302 3.17 27.25 -22.67
CA ILE A 302 3.44 27.83 -21.35
C ILE A 302 4.93 28.13 -21.32
N ASP A 303 5.30 29.41 -21.43
CA ASP A 303 6.66 29.86 -21.22
C ASP A 303 7.05 29.58 -19.76
N PRO A 304 8.05 28.72 -19.49
CA PRO A 304 8.48 28.41 -18.13
C PRO A 304 8.87 29.66 -17.32
N ALA A 305 9.38 30.70 -17.99
CA ALA A 305 9.72 31.98 -17.35
C ALA A 305 8.46 32.78 -16.96
N ALA A 306 7.42 32.75 -17.79
CA ALA A 306 6.13 33.36 -17.45
C ALA A 306 5.45 32.63 -16.30
N ALA A 307 5.60 31.30 -16.22
CA ALA A 307 5.05 30.50 -15.13
C ALA A 307 5.73 30.77 -13.78
N ASP A 308 7.05 31.00 -13.77
CA ASP A 308 7.78 31.42 -12.55
C ASP A 308 7.37 32.83 -12.10
N ILE A 309 7.10 33.75 -13.03
CA ILE A 309 6.58 35.09 -12.72
C ILE A 309 5.22 35.00 -12.03
N GLU A 310 4.30 34.17 -12.53
CA GLU A 310 2.99 33.96 -11.93
C GLU A 310 3.06 33.27 -10.56
N ARG A 311 3.96 32.30 -10.39
CA ARG A 311 4.19 31.66 -9.07
C ARG A 311 4.78 32.65 -8.05
N GLY A 312 5.74 33.49 -8.45
CA GLY A 312 6.32 34.53 -7.59
C GLY A 312 5.28 35.56 -7.11
N LYS A 313 4.34 35.91 -7.98
CA LYS A 313 3.17 36.72 -7.66
C LYS A 313 2.24 36.04 -6.64
N ILE A 314 1.93 34.75 -6.82
CA ILE A 314 1.10 33.97 -5.89
C ILE A 314 1.77 33.87 -4.50
N LEU A 315 3.08 33.57 -4.45
CA LEU A 315 3.84 33.54 -3.20
C LEU A 315 3.77 34.87 -2.44
N THR A 316 3.86 35.98 -3.17
CA THR A 316 3.76 37.34 -2.59
C THR A 316 2.32 37.63 -2.13
N ALA A 317 1.30 37.21 -2.89
CA ALA A 317 -0.10 37.39 -2.52
C ALA A 317 -0.48 36.61 -1.24
N ILE A 318 0.04 35.40 -1.07
CA ILE A 318 -0.15 34.62 0.16
C ILE A 318 0.39 35.39 1.37
N LEU A 319 1.59 35.97 1.27
CA LEU A 319 2.20 36.72 2.39
C LEU A 319 1.52 38.06 2.66
N LEU A 320 0.90 38.68 1.64
CA LEU A 320 0.07 39.87 1.81
C LEU A 320 -1.23 39.56 2.56
N ASN A 321 -1.85 38.39 2.31
CA ASN A 321 -3.09 37.97 2.95
C ASN A 321 -2.87 37.27 4.30
N HIS A 322 -1.72 36.61 4.48
CA HIS A 322 -1.36 35.78 5.64
C HIS A 322 0.04 36.15 6.15
N PRO A 323 0.26 37.38 6.66
CA PRO A 323 1.57 37.84 7.14
C PRO A 323 2.17 36.98 8.26
N GLN A 324 1.33 36.25 9.00
CA GLN A 324 1.76 35.36 10.09
C GLN A 324 2.70 34.25 9.61
N LEU A 325 2.76 33.96 8.31
CA LEU A 325 3.66 32.96 7.73
C LEU A 325 5.08 33.48 7.52
N LEU A 326 5.31 34.81 7.55
CA LEU A 326 6.61 35.42 7.29
C LEU A 326 7.77 34.80 8.10
N PRO A 327 7.66 34.56 9.42
CA PRO A 327 8.75 33.99 10.21
C PRO A 327 9.19 32.59 9.73
N ASP A 328 8.26 31.82 9.16
CA ASP A 328 8.52 30.44 8.74
C ASP A 328 9.10 30.35 7.33
N VAL A 329 8.86 31.37 6.50
CA VAL A 329 9.13 31.33 5.05
C VAL A 329 10.10 32.40 4.56
N GLU A 330 10.49 33.37 5.40
CA GLU A 330 11.38 34.49 5.03
C GLU A 330 12.68 34.02 4.36
N GLU A 331 13.37 33.07 4.99
CA GLU A 331 14.64 32.54 4.45
C GLU A 331 14.46 31.93 3.06
N ALA A 332 13.37 31.18 2.86
CA ALA A 332 13.05 30.58 1.57
C ALA A 332 12.62 31.64 0.54
N PHE A 333 11.84 32.64 0.97
CA PHE A 333 11.35 33.73 0.12
C PHE A 333 12.49 34.62 -0.41
N ALA A 334 13.57 34.78 0.37
CA ALA A 334 14.79 35.48 -0.05
C ALA A 334 15.50 34.81 -1.25
N LEU A 335 15.30 33.51 -1.45
CA LEU A 335 15.99 32.74 -2.50
C LEU A 335 15.29 32.79 -3.86
N VAL A 336 14.02 33.20 -3.86
CA VAL A 336 13.17 33.22 -5.06
C VAL A 336 13.53 34.43 -5.94
N ASP A 337 13.64 34.19 -7.25
CA ASP A 337 13.76 35.29 -8.20
C ASP A 337 12.35 35.85 -8.45
N LEU A 338 12.11 37.07 -7.93
CA LEU A 338 10.79 37.70 -7.94
C LEU A 338 10.73 38.81 -9.00
N PRO A 339 9.55 39.05 -9.61
CA PRO A 339 9.31 40.26 -10.40
C PRO A 339 9.63 41.53 -9.61
N PRO A 340 10.03 42.64 -10.25
CA PRO A 340 10.47 43.86 -9.55
C PRO A 340 9.49 44.41 -8.49
N ASP A 341 8.18 44.30 -8.73
CA ASP A 341 7.14 44.73 -7.77
C ASP A 341 7.11 43.82 -6.54
N CYS A 342 7.23 42.50 -6.75
CA CYS A 342 7.26 41.50 -5.69
C CYS A 342 8.60 41.52 -4.91
N ALA A 343 9.71 41.81 -5.58
CA ALA A 343 11.02 41.97 -4.95
C ALA A 343 11.05 43.17 -4.00
N ARG A 344 10.46 44.31 -4.41
CA ARG A 344 10.31 45.49 -3.54
C ARG A 344 9.41 45.22 -2.33
N LEU A 345 8.34 44.44 -2.51
CA LEU A 345 7.49 44.00 -1.39
C LEU A 345 8.23 43.06 -0.43
N ARG A 346 9.08 42.17 -0.96
CA ARG A 346 9.96 41.33 -0.13
C ARG A 346 10.92 42.16 0.72
N GLU A 347 11.54 43.18 0.15
CA GLU A 347 12.41 44.09 0.91
C GLU A 347 11.62 44.80 2.03
N ALA A 348 10.38 45.21 1.76
CA ALA A 348 9.50 45.77 2.78
C ALA A 348 9.13 44.75 3.87
N PHE A 349 8.88 43.49 3.52
CA PHE A 349 8.63 42.42 4.51
C PHE A 349 9.86 42.13 5.38
N SER A 350 11.05 42.10 4.79
CA SER A 350 12.30 41.91 5.57
C SER A 350 12.59 43.12 6.47
N ALA A 351 12.35 44.34 6.00
CA ALA A 351 12.47 45.55 6.83
C ALA A 351 11.46 45.54 7.99
N TYR A 352 10.23 45.10 7.73
CA TYR A 352 9.19 44.91 8.74
C TYR A 352 9.62 43.91 9.82
N MET A 353 10.10 42.73 9.42
CA MET A 353 10.63 41.70 10.31
C MET A 353 11.82 42.19 11.16
N ALA A 354 12.69 43.02 10.58
CA ALA A 354 13.83 43.60 11.29
C ALA A 354 13.42 44.67 12.31
N SER A 355 12.34 45.42 12.02
CA SER A 355 11.80 46.48 12.90
C SER A 355 10.91 45.95 14.04
N SER A 356 10.46 44.69 13.95
CA SER A 356 9.50 44.07 14.88
C SER A 356 10.04 42.73 15.42
N PRO A 357 10.94 42.75 16.41
CA PRO A 357 11.64 41.55 16.91
C PRO A 357 10.70 40.49 17.51
N ASP A 358 9.54 40.91 18.01
CA ASP A 358 8.55 40.05 18.67
C ASP A 358 7.85 39.07 17.71
N LEU A 359 7.93 39.27 16.38
CA LEU A 359 7.43 38.31 15.38
C LEU A 359 8.17 36.96 15.39
N LYS A 360 9.38 36.90 15.96
CA LYS A 360 10.16 35.64 16.04
C LYS A 360 9.69 34.70 17.16
N LEU A 361 8.89 35.19 18.11
CA LEU A 361 8.40 34.44 19.26
C LEU A 361 6.90 34.12 19.06
N HIS A 362 6.59 32.85 18.84
CA HIS A 362 5.31 32.30 18.38
C HIS A 362 3.97 32.90 18.93
N GLN A 363 2.97 32.91 18.03
CA GLN A 363 1.52 32.73 18.27
C GLN A 363 0.74 33.80 19.07
N SER A 364 0.85 35.09 18.74
CA SER A 364 -0.22 36.04 19.09
C SER A 364 -1.25 36.12 17.96
N ASN A 365 -2.52 35.88 18.29
CA ASN A 365 -3.70 36.05 17.41
C ASN A 365 -4.07 37.54 17.18
N GLU A 366 -3.14 38.47 17.43
CA GLU A 366 -3.35 39.87 17.07
C GLU A 366 -3.13 40.02 15.57
N SER A 367 -4.11 40.60 14.87
CA SER A 367 -3.99 40.87 13.45
C SER A 367 -2.84 41.85 13.24
N LEU A 368 -1.71 41.33 12.75
CA LEU A 368 -0.59 42.15 12.30
C LEU A 368 -1.11 43.09 11.21
N ASP A 369 -1.15 44.39 11.50
CA ASP A 369 -1.54 45.42 10.53
C ASP A 369 -0.41 45.68 9.53
N LEU A 370 -0.15 44.66 8.70
CA LEU A 370 0.79 44.75 7.58
C LEU A 370 0.39 45.88 6.62
N GLN A 371 -0.91 46.17 6.52
CA GLN A 371 -1.44 47.18 5.60
C GLN A 371 -1.10 48.60 6.07
N GLY A 372 -1.24 48.89 7.36
CA GLY A 372 -0.78 50.13 7.98
C GLY A 372 0.74 50.30 7.89
N HIS A 373 1.51 49.22 8.04
CA HIS A 373 2.97 49.26 7.98
C HIS A 373 3.52 49.44 6.55
N LEU A 374 2.92 48.77 5.54
CA LEU A 374 3.24 48.98 4.12
C LEU A 374 2.92 50.40 3.64
N THR A 375 1.93 51.04 4.27
CA THR A 375 1.57 52.45 4.01
C THR A 375 2.56 53.42 4.67
N HIS A 376 3.14 53.06 5.83
CA HIS A 376 4.02 53.92 6.61
C HIS A 376 5.51 53.85 6.20
N LEU A 377 6.03 52.68 5.78
CA LEU A 377 7.47 52.52 5.51
C LEU A 377 7.90 52.85 4.09
N THR A 378 6.99 52.90 3.13
CA THR A 378 7.38 53.01 1.72
C THR A 378 6.30 53.74 0.93
N GLY A 379 6.63 54.90 0.36
CA GLY A 379 5.66 55.82 -0.27
C GLY A 379 4.69 55.20 -1.28
N ASP A 380 3.68 56.00 -1.68
CA ASP A 380 2.46 55.67 -2.45
C ASP A 380 2.53 54.54 -3.50
N ALA A 381 3.69 54.27 -4.10
CA ALA A 381 3.89 53.24 -5.11
C ALA A 381 3.78 51.79 -4.62
N LEU A 382 4.14 51.48 -3.36
CA LEU A 382 4.19 50.09 -2.87
C LEU A 382 2.82 49.55 -2.44
N HIS A 383 1.96 50.40 -1.88
CA HIS A 383 0.55 50.06 -1.63
C HIS A 383 -0.19 49.77 -2.96
N ILE A 384 0.13 50.50 -4.03
CA ILE A 384 -0.41 50.24 -5.37
C ILE A 384 0.09 48.88 -5.91
N ALA A 385 1.35 48.53 -5.69
CA ALA A 385 1.90 47.23 -6.10
C ALA A 385 1.22 46.06 -5.35
N ALA A 386 1.02 46.19 -4.04
CA ALA A 386 0.30 45.19 -3.24
C ALA A 386 -1.16 45.02 -3.71
N ALA A 387 -1.88 46.12 -3.93
CA ALA A 387 -3.25 46.08 -4.44
C ALA A 387 -3.34 45.42 -5.83
N ARG A 388 -2.38 45.69 -6.73
CA ARG A 388 -2.31 45.03 -8.05
C ARG A 388 -2.03 43.54 -7.95
N ILE A 389 -1.22 43.12 -6.98
CA ILE A 389 -0.95 41.70 -6.74
C ILE A 389 -2.19 41.00 -6.19
N LEU A 390 -2.90 41.60 -5.24
CA LEU A 390 -4.12 41.00 -4.69
C LEU A 390 -5.29 40.99 -5.69
N ALA A 391 -5.28 41.89 -6.67
CA ALA A 391 -6.28 41.96 -7.73
C ALA A 391 -6.06 40.98 -8.90
N MET A 392 -4.99 40.15 -8.88
CA MET A 392 -4.82 39.12 -9.90
C MET A 392 -5.91 38.06 -9.77
N SER A 393 -6.50 37.63 -10.90
CA SER A 393 -7.58 36.66 -10.91
C SER A 393 -7.30 35.53 -11.90
N PRO A 394 -7.55 34.26 -11.54
CA PRO A 394 -7.96 33.78 -10.20
C PRO A 394 -6.75 33.46 -9.31
N LEU A 395 -6.73 34.01 -8.08
CA LEU A 395 -5.85 33.51 -7.02
C LEU A 395 -6.31 32.10 -6.60
N PRO A 396 -5.39 31.15 -6.34
CA PRO A 396 -5.76 29.85 -5.79
C PRO A 396 -6.47 29.96 -4.44
N ALA A 397 -7.30 28.99 -4.09
CA ALA A 397 -8.12 29.02 -2.86
C ALA A 397 -7.28 29.24 -1.59
N GLY A 398 -6.10 28.60 -1.49
CA GLY A 398 -5.18 28.79 -0.35
C GLY A 398 -4.49 30.16 -0.29
N ALA A 399 -4.57 30.96 -1.36
CA ALA A 399 -4.04 32.33 -1.39
C ALA A 399 -5.12 33.38 -1.10
N ALA A 400 -6.38 32.98 -0.91
CA ALA A 400 -7.47 33.89 -0.59
C ALA A 400 -7.37 34.42 0.85
N PRO A 401 -7.90 35.62 1.15
CA PRO A 401 -7.95 36.16 2.51
C PRO A 401 -8.68 35.27 3.52
N GLY A 402 -9.63 34.44 3.05
CA GLY A 402 -10.41 33.53 3.88
C GLY A 402 -9.80 32.14 4.07
N ALA A 403 -8.62 31.85 3.52
CA ALA A 403 -7.95 30.56 3.71
C ALA A 403 -7.47 30.38 5.15
N THR A 404 -7.41 29.15 5.64
CA THR A 404 -6.78 28.86 6.93
C THR A 404 -5.25 29.02 6.82
N LEU A 405 -4.58 29.35 7.93
CA LEU A 405 -3.12 29.46 7.96
C LEU A 405 -2.41 28.18 7.48
N ALA A 406 -2.99 27.00 7.76
CA ALA A 406 -2.45 25.72 7.30
C ALA A 406 -2.57 25.56 5.78
N GLU A 407 -3.73 25.88 5.19
CA GLU A 407 -3.93 25.85 3.73
C GLU A 407 -3.03 26.86 3.00
N ALA A 408 -2.87 28.05 3.57
CA ALA A 408 -1.97 29.08 3.05
C ALA A 408 -0.50 28.64 3.13
N ALA A 409 -0.08 28.01 4.23
CA ALA A 409 1.27 27.48 4.39
C ALA A 409 1.57 26.34 3.41
N ASP A 410 0.65 25.39 3.26
CA ASP A 410 0.81 24.25 2.34
C ASP A 410 0.93 24.74 0.89
N LEU A 411 0.05 25.65 0.47
CA LEU A 411 0.11 26.24 -0.86
C LEU A 411 1.39 27.05 -1.08
N TRP A 412 1.88 27.77 -0.07
CA TRP A 412 3.12 28.55 -0.18
C TRP A 412 4.31 27.63 -0.48
N TRP A 413 4.45 26.53 0.26
CA TRP A 413 5.51 25.55 0.05
C TRP A 413 5.38 24.79 -1.28
N GLU A 414 4.15 24.52 -1.73
CA GLU A 414 3.88 23.93 -3.04
C GLU A 414 4.35 24.85 -4.18
N MET A 415 3.92 26.12 -4.17
CA MET A 415 4.31 27.10 -5.19
C MET A 415 5.82 27.35 -5.20
N PHE A 416 6.44 27.37 -4.04
CA PHE A 416 7.89 27.52 -3.89
C PHE A 416 8.67 26.33 -4.47
N GLY A 417 8.19 25.09 -4.27
CA GLY A 417 8.79 23.88 -4.85
C GLY A 417 8.69 23.81 -6.37
N LEU A 418 7.65 24.43 -6.94
CA LEU A 418 7.42 24.49 -8.38
C LEU A 418 8.31 25.52 -9.11
N MET A 419 8.94 26.48 -8.41
CA MET A 419 9.85 27.46 -9.01
C MET A 419 11.12 26.81 -9.57
N ARG A 420 11.59 27.23 -10.74
CA ARG A 420 12.77 26.62 -11.38
C ARG A 420 14.09 26.99 -10.69
N SER A 421 14.21 28.22 -10.20
CA SER A 421 15.43 28.73 -9.56
C SER A 421 15.59 28.35 -8.09
N SER A 422 14.51 27.95 -7.41
CA SER A 422 14.57 27.46 -6.03
C SER A 422 15.24 26.09 -5.95
N ARG A 423 14.99 25.18 -6.90
CA ARG A 423 15.48 23.79 -6.85
C ARG A 423 17.00 23.65 -6.91
N LEU A 424 17.68 24.47 -7.71
CA LEU A 424 19.15 24.45 -7.81
C LEU A 424 19.78 25.04 -6.54
N LYS A 425 19.30 26.22 -6.11
CA LYS A 425 19.79 26.92 -4.92
C LYS A 425 19.52 26.14 -3.61
N LEU A 426 18.39 25.43 -3.50
CA LEU A 426 18.07 24.57 -2.36
C LEU A 426 19.00 23.35 -2.26
N ARG A 427 19.40 22.76 -3.39
CA ARG A 427 20.36 21.65 -3.40
C ARG A 427 21.75 22.13 -2.98
N ASP A 428 22.18 23.27 -3.51
CA ASP A 428 23.46 23.88 -3.15
C ASP A 428 23.52 24.27 -1.66
N GLN A 429 22.45 24.87 -1.13
CA GLN A 429 22.37 25.23 0.30
C GLN A 429 22.19 24.03 1.23
N ARG A 430 21.48 22.97 0.82
CA ARG A 430 21.47 21.70 1.56
C ARG A 430 22.88 21.16 1.67
N ASP A 431 23.66 21.19 0.59
CA ASP A 431 25.01 20.66 0.58
C ASP A 431 25.96 21.51 1.43
N GLU A 432 25.83 22.84 1.38
CA GLU A 432 26.55 23.76 2.28
C GLU A 432 26.15 23.55 3.76
N GLN A 433 24.86 23.40 4.06
CA GLN A 433 24.41 23.19 5.44
C GLN A 433 24.66 21.78 5.96
N ARG A 434 24.70 20.77 5.08
CA ARG A 434 25.17 19.42 5.42
C ARG A 434 26.64 19.47 5.83
N GLN A 435 27.47 20.27 5.15
CA GLN A 435 28.87 20.45 5.55
C GLN A 435 29.00 21.15 6.90
N ARG A 436 28.16 22.16 7.18
CA ARG A 436 28.14 22.83 8.50
C ARG A 436 27.61 21.94 9.63
N TYR A 437 26.56 21.18 9.39
CA TYR A 437 26.06 20.17 10.34
C TYR A 437 27.12 19.11 10.65
N MET A 438 27.87 18.65 9.64
CA MET A 438 28.97 17.70 9.86
C MET A 438 30.14 18.31 10.65
N ALA A 439 30.31 19.64 10.63
CA ALA A 439 31.33 20.36 11.37
C ALA A 439 30.90 20.74 12.81
N ALA A 440 29.60 20.96 13.05
CA ALA A 440 29.03 21.31 14.35
C ALA A 440 27.63 20.68 14.54
N PRO A 441 27.55 19.37 14.84
CA PRO A 441 26.28 18.63 14.88
C PRO A 441 25.39 18.93 16.10
N ASP A 442 25.95 19.57 17.13
CA ASP A 442 25.26 19.89 18.39
C ASP A 442 24.70 21.32 18.44
N ASP A 443 24.88 22.12 17.37
CA ASP A 443 24.31 23.46 17.28
C ASP A 443 22.81 23.41 16.91
N PRO A 444 21.90 23.81 17.83
CA PRO A 444 20.45 23.70 17.61
C PRO A 444 19.96 24.49 16.39
N GLU A 445 20.56 25.63 16.09
CA GLU A 445 20.19 26.46 14.94
C GLU A 445 20.56 25.78 13.62
N THR A 446 21.77 25.22 13.54
CA THR A 446 22.22 24.46 12.37
C THR A 446 21.37 23.21 12.14
N VAL A 447 21.00 22.48 13.19
CA VAL A 447 20.14 21.29 13.11
C VAL A 447 18.73 21.65 12.62
N GLN A 448 18.11 22.67 13.21
CA GLN A 448 16.75 23.08 12.84
C GLN A 448 16.70 23.59 11.40
N LYS A 449 17.74 24.32 10.96
CA LYS A 449 17.88 24.81 9.59
C LYS A 449 18.07 23.69 8.58
N PHE A 450 18.87 22.66 8.91
CA PHE A 450 19.05 21.48 8.07
C PHE A 450 17.74 20.68 7.90
N ILE A 451 16.95 20.53 8.96
CA ILE A 451 15.65 19.84 8.92
C ILE A 451 14.66 20.59 8.02
N LYS A 452 14.55 21.93 8.16
CA LYS A 452 13.65 22.76 7.33
C LYS A 452 14.02 22.69 5.84
N LEU A 453 15.31 22.79 5.50
CA LEU A 453 15.80 22.71 4.12
C LEU A 453 15.55 21.33 3.49
N ASN A 454 15.76 20.24 4.25
CA ASN A 454 15.47 18.88 3.76
C ASN A 454 13.97 18.65 3.55
N ALA A 455 13.12 19.19 4.43
CA ALA A 455 11.68 19.10 4.27
C ALA A 455 11.19 19.87 3.02
N ALA A 456 11.72 21.08 2.78
CA ALA A 456 11.41 21.88 1.60
C ALA A 456 11.87 21.21 0.29
N LEU A 457 13.09 20.65 0.25
CA LEU A 457 13.61 19.95 -0.92
C LEU A 457 12.82 18.66 -1.20
N SER A 458 12.48 17.89 -0.16
CA SER A 458 11.67 16.67 -0.30
C SER A 458 10.27 16.97 -0.83
N ARG A 459 9.69 18.13 -0.49
CA ARG A 459 8.40 18.59 -1.04
C ARG A 459 8.54 19.02 -2.50
N ALA A 460 9.61 19.73 -2.86
CA ALA A 460 9.88 20.15 -4.23
C ALA A 460 10.14 18.95 -5.18
N GLU A 461 10.86 17.92 -4.73
CA GLU A 461 11.14 16.71 -5.51
C GLU A 461 9.91 15.81 -5.71
N ARG A 462 8.91 15.89 -4.82
CA ARG A 462 7.60 15.23 -5.01
C ARG A 462 6.78 15.90 -6.11
N ALA A 463 6.88 17.22 -6.26
CA ALA A 463 6.19 17.97 -7.31
C ALA A 463 6.77 17.75 -8.73
N GLU A 464 7.96 17.17 -8.87
CA GLU A 464 8.58 16.82 -10.17
C GLU A 464 8.07 15.50 -10.78
N ARG A 465 7.38 14.65 -10.02
CA ARG A 465 6.99 13.30 -10.48
C ARG A 465 5.64 13.23 -11.21
N GLU A 466 4.96 14.36 -11.39
CA GLU A 466 3.80 14.48 -12.28
C GLU A 466 4.19 15.26 -13.56
N PRO A 467 4.42 14.59 -14.70
CA PRO A 467 4.32 15.22 -16.00
C PRO A 467 2.93 15.02 -16.61
N ASP A 468 2.29 16.15 -16.93
CA ASP A 468 1.08 16.40 -17.74
C ASP A 468 -0.32 16.00 -17.22
#